data_AF-A0AAJ3HQJ4-F1
#
_entry.id   AF-A0AAJ3HQJ4-F1
#
_cell.length_a   1.000
_cell.length_b   1.000
_cell.length_c   1.000
_cell.angle_alpha   90.00
_cell.angle_beta   90.00
_cell.angle_gamma   90.00
#
_symmetry.space_group_name_H-M   'P 1'
#
loop_
_entity.id
_entity.type
_entity.pdbx_description
1 polymer ?
#
loop_
_entity_poly.entity_id
_entity_poly.type
_entity_poly.pdbx_seq_one_letter_code
_entity_poly.pdbx_strand_id
1 'polypeptide(L)'
;MSKQNTLPSYQSIDTLLQQHSVPLTTAEMHGLITGFICGAVRDSSWKTLLHDLTNEGLAFSKTLLDQLEALYHVTYEQLDDSVFNFSMLLPAESDSVFLRADALAGWVNHFLLGLGVAQPKLSDHKELLEVITDLRNIGELGYDEEENQEELEDALEEVTEYVKVSVQLCYITFVTPKGKESNEQDDQRILH
;
A
#
# COMPACT_ATOMS: atom_id res chain seq x y z
N MET A 1 21.74 -3.77 -16.82
CA MET A 1 20.58 -2.94 -17.22
C MET A 1 19.75 -2.75 -15.98
N SER A 2 19.61 -1.52 -15.49
CA SER A 2 18.72 -1.22 -14.39
C SER A 2 17.31 -1.67 -14.81
N LYS A 3 16.76 -2.71 -14.17
CA LYS A 3 15.33 -2.97 -14.30
C LYS A 3 14.67 -1.68 -13.82
N GLN A 4 13.93 -0.99 -14.68
CA GLN A 4 13.13 0.13 -14.21
C GLN A 4 12.11 -0.45 -13.24
N ASN A 5 12.29 -0.16 -11.95
CA ASN A 5 11.41 -0.57 -10.86
C ASN A 5 10.16 0.33 -10.86
N THR A 6 9.42 0.30 -11.98
CA THR A 6 8.30 1.19 -12.23
C THR A 6 7.01 0.39 -12.15
N LEU A 7 6.00 0.98 -11.49
CA LEU A 7 4.69 0.38 -11.37
C LEU A 7 4.10 0.08 -12.75
N PRO A 8 3.30 -0.99 -12.90
CA PRO A 8 2.50 -1.21 -14.10
C PRO A 8 1.56 -0.02 -14.38
N SER A 9 1.09 0.07 -15.62
CA SER A 9 0.15 1.12 -16.03
C SER A 9 -1.20 0.99 -15.30
N TYR A 10 -1.66 2.10 -14.71
CA TYR A 10 -2.96 2.19 -14.05
C TYR A 10 -4.08 1.69 -14.96
N GLN A 11 -4.22 2.27 -16.15
CA GLN A 11 -5.29 1.94 -17.10
C GLN A 11 -5.23 0.49 -17.60
N SER A 12 -4.03 -0.09 -17.67
CA SER A 12 -3.86 -1.48 -18.10
C SER A 12 -4.42 -2.47 -17.08
N ILE A 13 -4.16 -2.24 -15.78
CA ILE A 13 -4.75 -3.04 -14.70
C ILE A 13 -6.25 -2.78 -14.64
N ASP A 14 -6.69 -1.52 -14.73
CA ASP A 14 -8.09 -1.15 -14.59
C ASP A 14 -8.98 -1.83 -15.65
N THR A 15 -8.50 -1.84 -16.89
CA THR A 15 -9.16 -2.54 -18.00
C THR A 15 -9.30 -4.04 -17.72
N LEU A 16 -8.26 -4.67 -17.16
CA LEU A 16 -8.29 -6.11 -16.85
C LEU A 16 -9.24 -6.41 -15.68
N LEU A 17 -9.28 -5.56 -14.65
CA LEU A 17 -10.22 -5.70 -13.53
C LEU A 17 -11.67 -5.62 -14.03
N GLN A 18 -11.98 -4.63 -14.88
CA GLN A 18 -13.30 -4.47 -15.49
C GLN A 18 -13.67 -5.66 -16.39
N GLN A 19 -12.76 -6.14 -17.24
CA GLN A 19 -12.98 -7.31 -18.11
C GLN A 19 -13.31 -8.58 -17.33
N HIS A 20 -12.75 -8.71 -16.13
CA HIS A 20 -12.99 -9.84 -15.23
C HIS A 20 -14.07 -9.58 -14.19
N SER A 21 -14.75 -8.43 -14.25
CA SER A 21 -15.82 -8.03 -13.31
C SER A 21 -15.36 -8.04 -11.84
N VAL A 22 -14.08 -7.73 -11.60
CA VAL A 22 -13.53 -7.55 -10.25
C VAL A 22 -14.03 -6.19 -9.72
N PRO A 23 -14.70 -6.13 -8.56
CA PRO A 23 -15.37 -4.93 -8.10
C PRO A 23 -14.41 -3.94 -7.40
N LEU A 24 -13.19 -3.81 -7.89
CA LEU A 24 -12.16 -2.91 -7.37
C LEU A 24 -11.58 -2.08 -8.52
N THR A 25 -11.23 -0.84 -8.21
CA THR A 25 -10.36 0.01 -9.02
C THR A 25 -8.91 -0.44 -8.90
N THR A 26 -8.06 0.06 -9.81
CA THR A 26 -6.61 -0.19 -9.73
C THR A 26 -5.98 0.38 -8.46
N ALA A 27 -6.45 1.53 -7.96
CA ALA A 27 -5.96 2.13 -6.73
C ALA A 27 -6.27 1.24 -5.52
N GLU A 28 -7.51 0.75 -5.40
CA GLU A 28 -7.94 -0.15 -4.34
C GLU A 28 -7.17 -1.47 -4.37
N MET A 29 -6.96 -2.04 -5.56
CA MET A 29 -6.15 -3.23 -5.76
C MET A 29 -4.70 -3.04 -5.27
N HIS A 30 -4.09 -1.90 -5.59
CA HIS A 30 -2.74 -1.57 -5.12
C HIS A 30 -2.69 -1.38 -3.61
N GLY A 31 -3.68 -0.70 -3.03
CA GLY A 31 -3.82 -0.55 -1.58
C GLY A 31 -3.87 -1.90 -0.88
N LEU A 32 -4.73 -2.82 -1.35
CA LEU A 32 -4.89 -4.15 -0.79
C LEU A 32 -3.58 -4.96 -0.82
N ILE A 33 -2.91 -4.99 -1.97
CA ILE A 33 -1.60 -5.66 -2.12
C ILE A 33 -0.56 -5.05 -1.18
N THR A 34 -0.51 -3.72 -1.09
CA THR A 34 0.41 -3.00 -0.20
C THR A 34 0.13 -3.36 1.26
N GLY A 35 -1.14 -3.47 1.66
CA GLY A 35 -1.55 -3.90 2.99
C GLY A 35 -1.05 -5.30 3.34
N PHE A 36 -1.13 -6.26 2.41
CA PHE A 36 -0.56 -7.60 2.61
C PHE A 36 0.96 -7.58 2.78
N ILE A 37 1.65 -6.79 1.96
CA ILE A 37 3.11 -6.65 2.04
C ILE A 37 3.51 -6.08 3.40
N CYS A 38 2.91 -4.94 3.81
CA CYS A 38 3.17 -4.32 5.10
C CYS A 38 2.73 -5.19 6.28
N GLY A 39 1.75 -6.07 6.08
CA GLY A 39 1.34 -7.08 7.05
C GLY A 39 2.23 -8.32 7.10
N ALA A 40 3.37 -8.34 6.41
CA ALA A 40 4.34 -9.43 6.35
C ALA A 40 3.84 -10.73 5.70
N VAL A 41 2.87 -10.66 4.78
CA VAL A 41 2.51 -11.79 3.91
C VAL A 41 3.57 -11.94 2.81
N ARG A 42 4.54 -12.84 3.04
CA ARG A 42 5.74 -13.01 2.18
C ARG A 42 5.71 -14.22 1.25
N ASP A 43 4.78 -15.15 1.46
CA ASP A 43 4.63 -16.32 0.61
C ASP A 43 3.55 -16.09 -0.46
N SER A 44 3.27 -17.12 -1.28
CA SER A 44 2.24 -17.00 -2.33
C SER A 44 0.80 -16.95 -1.80
N SER A 45 0.57 -16.95 -0.47
CA SER A 45 -0.78 -16.89 0.09
C SER A 45 -1.49 -15.57 -0.18
N TRP A 46 -0.76 -14.48 -0.47
CA TRP A 46 -1.37 -13.20 -0.86
C TRP A 46 -2.31 -13.35 -2.08
N LYS A 47 -2.02 -14.28 -3.00
CA LYS A 47 -2.88 -14.55 -4.16
C LYS A 47 -4.21 -15.15 -3.73
N THR A 48 -4.17 -16.13 -2.82
CA THR A 48 -5.38 -16.76 -2.27
C THR A 48 -6.19 -15.75 -1.47
N LEU A 49 -5.56 -14.98 -0.59
CA LEU A 49 -6.21 -13.91 0.17
C LEU A 49 -6.86 -12.88 -0.76
N LEU A 50 -6.18 -12.53 -1.85
CA LEU A 50 -6.70 -11.60 -2.84
C LEU A 50 -7.95 -12.16 -3.53
N HIS A 51 -7.91 -13.42 -3.98
CA HIS A 51 -9.08 -14.07 -4.57
C HIS A 51 -10.26 -14.14 -3.60
N ASP A 52 -10.01 -14.50 -2.34
CA ASP A 52 -11.05 -14.62 -1.31
C ASP A 52 -11.75 -13.28 -1.04
N LEU A 53 -10.99 -12.17 -1.06
CA LEU A 53 -11.53 -10.84 -0.77
C LEU A 53 -12.15 -10.15 -1.98
N THR A 54 -11.73 -10.48 -3.20
CA THR A 54 -12.06 -9.66 -4.39
C THR A 54 -12.73 -10.44 -5.52
N ASN A 55 -12.79 -11.78 -5.45
CA ASN A 55 -13.29 -12.61 -6.54
C ASN A 55 -13.98 -13.90 -6.04
N GLU A 56 -14.62 -13.86 -4.87
CA GLU A 56 -15.35 -15.00 -4.28
C GLU A 56 -14.51 -16.28 -4.16
N GLY A 57 -13.18 -16.13 -3.97
CA GLY A 57 -12.22 -17.25 -3.91
C GLY A 57 -11.87 -17.86 -5.27
N LEU A 58 -12.42 -17.35 -6.38
CA LEU A 58 -12.09 -17.81 -7.72
C LEU A 58 -10.73 -17.25 -8.17
N ALA A 59 -9.93 -18.08 -8.81
CA ALA A 59 -8.65 -17.66 -9.35
C ALA A 59 -8.82 -16.67 -10.51
N PHE A 60 -7.95 -15.65 -10.56
CA PHE A 60 -7.88 -14.74 -11.69
C PHE A 60 -7.40 -15.41 -12.97
N SER A 61 -7.70 -14.77 -14.10
CA SER A 61 -7.05 -15.14 -15.37
C SER A 61 -5.54 -14.97 -15.26
N LYS A 62 -4.80 -15.78 -16.02
CA LYS A 62 -3.34 -15.69 -16.04
C LYS A 62 -2.87 -14.27 -16.39
N THR A 63 -3.52 -13.62 -17.34
CA THR A 63 -3.16 -12.26 -17.78
C THR A 63 -3.29 -11.23 -16.66
N LEU A 64 -4.37 -11.27 -15.90
CA LEU A 64 -4.55 -10.39 -14.75
C LEU A 64 -3.55 -10.74 -13.64
N LEU A 65 -3.38 -12.03 -13.34
CA LEU A 65 -2.43 -12.47 -12.31
C LEU A 65 -1.00 -12.04 -12.61
N ASP A 66 -0.53 -12.16 -13.86
CA ASP A 66 0.81 -11.75 -14.27
C ASP A 66 1.04 -10.23 -14.02
N GLN A 67 0.02 -9.38 -14.21
CA GLN A 67 0.09 -7.94 -13.91
C GLN A 67 0.11 -7.66 -12.41
N LEU A 68 -0.70 -8.38 -11.63
CA LEU A 68 -0.75 -8.23 -10.18
C LEU A 68 0.53 -8.75 -9.51
N GLU A 69 1.15 -9.79 -10.05
CA GLU A 69 2.48 -10.26 -9.62
C GLU A 69 3.55 -9.20 -9.87
N ALA A 70 3.54 -8.57 -11.05
CA ALA A 70 4.46 -7.46 -11.33
C ALA A 70 4.23 -6.28 -10.37
N LEU A 71 2.97 -5.93 -10.10
CA LEU A 71 2.60 -4.90 -9.14
C LEU A 71 3.10 -5.23 -7.72
N TYR A 72 2.88 -6.46 -7.26
CA TYR A 72 3.36 -6.94 -5.96
C TYR A 72 4.88 -6.82 -5.85
N HIS A 73 5.62 -7.31 -6.85
CA HIS A 73 7.08 -7.31 -6.82
C HIS A 73 7.67 -5.91 -6.80
N VAL A 74 7.18 -5.01 -7.66
CA VAL A 74 7.64 -3.61 -7.68
C VAL A 74 7.31 -2.92 -6.35
N THR A 75 6.10 -3.11 -5.83
CA THR A 75 5.68 -2.52 -4.55
C THR A 75 6.55 -3.00 -3.40
N TYR A 76 6.84 -4.31 -3.36
CA TYR A 76 7.74 -4.89 -2.36
C TYR A 76 9.15 -4.32 -2.46
N GLU A 77 9.72 -4.26 -3.67
CA GLU A 77 11.05 -3.70 -3.90
C GLU A 77 11.15 -2.22 -3.47
N GLN A 78 10.09 -1.42 -3.70
CA GLN A 78 10.08 -0.01 -3.29
C GLN A 78 9.92 0.18 -1.77
N LEU A 79 9.17 -0.70 -1.10
CA LEU A 79 9.03 -0.68 0.36
C LEU A 79 10.30 -1.15 1.07
N ASP A 80 11.01 -2.11 0.49
CA ASP A 80 12.29 -2.62 1.02
C ASP A 80 13.49 -1.71 0.69
N ASP A 81 13.30 -0.67 -0.13
CA ASP A 81 14.37 0.23 -0.55
C ASP A 81 14.80 1.18 0.58
N SER A 82 16.11 1.20 0.84
CA SER A 82 16.77 2.14 1.76
C SER A 82 16.57 3.64 1.43
N VAL A 83 16.16 3.97 0.21
CA VAL A 83 15.97 5.36 -0.26
C VAL A 83 14.52 5.83 -0.13
N PHE A 84 13.60 5.01 0.41
CA PHE A 84 12.19 5.38 0.64
C PHE A 84 11.49 5.90 -0.62
N ASN A 85 11.47 5.11 -1.70
CA ASN A 85 10.91 5.48 -3.01
C ASN A 85 9.52 4.89 -3.30
N PHE A 86 8.78 4.53 -2.25
CA PHE A 86 7.43 4.00 -2.38
C PHE A 86 6.52 4.96 -3.14
N SER A 87 5.88 4.44 -4.19
CA SER A 87 4.94 5.17 -5.02
C SER A 87 3.55 4.53 -4.92
N MET A 88 2.52 5.36 -4.87
CA MET A 88 1.14 4.91 -4.89
C MET A 88 0.62 4.85 -6.33
N LEU A 89 -0.13 3.80 -6.68
CA LEU A 89 -0.74 3.67 -7.99
C LEU A 89 -2.12 4.34 -8.00
N LEU A 90 -2.11 5.65 -8.29
CA LEU A 90 -3.30 6.51 -8.33
C LEU A 90 -3.60 6.96 -9.79
N PRO A 91 -4.79 7.53 -10.07
CA PRO A 91 -5.07 8.20 -11.34
C PRO A 91 -4.04 9.29 -11.67
N ALA A 92 -3.95 9.67 -12.94
CA ALA A 92 -2.94 10.61 -13.38
C ALA A 92 -3.21 12.02 -12.82
N GLU A 93 -2.17 12.83 -12.62
CA GLU A 93 -2.32 14.22 -12.17
C GLU A 93 -3.17 15.09 -13.11
N SER A 94 -3.27 14.71 -14.39
CA SER A 94 -4.15 15.35 -15.37
C SER A 94 -5.64 15.02 -15.16
N ASP A 95 -5.96 14.00 -14.37
CA ASP A 95 -7.33 13.66 -14.01
C ASP A 95 -7.85 14.59 -12.91
N SER A 96 -9.18 14.73 -12.84
CA SER A 96 -9.85 15.58 -11.85
C SER A 96 -9.37 15.28 -10.42
N VAL A 97 -9.14 16.33 -9.62
CA VAL A 97 -8.77 16.19 -8.21
C VAL A 97 -9.79 15.35 -7.43
N PHE A 98 -11.08 15.46 -7.78
CA PHE A 98 -12.17 14.68 -7.19
C PHE A 98 -11.97 13.17 -7.40
N LEU A 99 -11.62 12.77 -8.63
CA LEU A 99 -11.33 11.37 -8.95
C LEU A 99 -10.09 10.87 -8.19
N ARG A 100 -9.05 11.71 -8.07
CA ARG A 100 -7.83 11.37 -7.34
C ARG A 100 -8.09 11.26 -5.83
N ALA A 101 -8.92 12.13 -5.26
CA ALA A 101 -9.33 12.08 -3.86
C ALA A 101 -10.14 10.81 -3.56
N ASP A 102 -11.12 10.47 -4.41
CA ASP A 102 -11.88 9.22 -4.29
C ASP A 102 -10.96 8.00 -4.38
N ALA A 103 -10.01 8.02 -5.32
CA ALA A 103 -9.04 6.94 -5.49
C ALA A 103 -8.10 6.81 -4.28
N LEU A 104 -7.69 7.92 -3.66
CA LEU A 104 -6.88 7.91 -2.44
C LEU A 104 -7.66 7.31 -1.27
N ALA A 105 -8.91 7.72 -1.07
CA ALA A 105 -9.76 7.16 -0.02
C ALA A 105 -9.98 5.66 -0.22
N GLY A 106 -10.29 5.23 -1.45
CA GLY A 106 -10.40 3.81 -1.83
C GLY A 106 -9.10 3.04 -1.58
N TRP A 107 -7.95 3.61 -1.97
CA TRP A 107 -6.62 3.03 -1.74
C TRP A 107 -6.38 2.80 -0.24
N VAL A 108 -6.62 3.81 0.60
CA VAL A 108 -6.39 3.74 2.05
C VAL A 108 -7.30 2.70 2.71
N ASN A 109 -8.57 2.66 2.34
CA ASN A 109 -9.52 1.66 2.85
C ASN A 109 -9.05 0.23 2.53
N HIS A 110 -8.56 -0.01 1.33
CA HIS A 110 -8.07 -1.32 0.92
C HIS A 110 -6.71 -1.67 1.52
N PHE A 111 -5.83 -0.69 1.73
CA PHE A 111 -4.61 -0.87 2.51
C PHE A 111 -4.92 -1.33 3.94
N LEU A 112 -5.85 -0.67 4.63
CA LEU A 112 -6.28 -1.05 5.98
C LEU A 112 -6.92 -2.43 6.00
N LEU A 113 -7.72 -2.78 4.99
CA LEU A 113 -8.29 -4.13 4.84
C LEU A 113 -7.18 -5.19 4.74
N GLY A 114 -6.22 -5.00 3.82
CA GLY A 114 -5.11 -5.94 3.63
C GLY A 114 -4.24 -6.09 4.88
N LEU A 115 -3.92 -4.96 5.53
CA LEU A 115 -3.14 -4.94 6.75
C LEU A 115 -3.88 -5.65 7.89
N GLY A 116 -5.17 -5.39 8.07
CA GLY A 116 -5.99 -6.01 9.12
C GLY A 116 -6.17 -7.52 8.94
N VAL A 117 -6.31 -7.99 7.70
CA VAL A 117 -6.35 -9.43 7.37
C VAL A 117 -5.01 -10.10 7.69
N ALA A 118 -3.90 -9.45 7.34
CA ALA A 118 -2.55 -9.97 7.59
C ALA A 118 -2.13 -9.90 9.07
N GLN A 119 -2.62 -8.91 9.81
CA GLN A 119 -2.31 -8.69 11.22
C GLN A 119 -3.59 -8.66 12.08
N PRO A 120 -4.19 -9.81 12.43
CA PRO A 120 -5.45 -9.87 13.21
C PRO A 120 -5.38 -9.23 14.61
N LYS A 121 -4.17 -8.98 15.11
CA LYS A 121 -3.89 -8.32 16.39
C LYS A 121 -3.34 -6.90 16.22
N LEU A 122 -3.67 -6.24 15.11
CA LEU A 122 -3.21 -4.88 14.78
C LEU A 122 -3.44 -3.89 15.94
N SER A 123 -4.53 -4.04 16.69
CA SER A 123 -4.87 -3.21 17.86
C SER A 123 -3.89 -3.32 19.03
N ASP A 124 -3.07 -4.37 19.09
CA ASP A 124 -2.07 -4.56 20.15
C ASP A 124 -0.82 -3.67 19.94
N HIS A 125 -0.64 -3.14 18.73
CA HIS A 125 0.47 -2.27 18.33
C HIS A 125 0.16 -0.81 18.60
N LYS A 126 0.39 -0.37 19.85
CA LYS A 126 0.10 0.99 20.29
C LYS A 126 0.79 2.06 19.47
N GLU A 127 1.99 1.76 18.96
CA GLU A 127 2.77 2.65 18.11
C GLU A 127 2.09 2.95 16.75
N LEU A 128 1.14 2.12 16.32
CA LEU A 128 0.41 2.30 15.06
C LEU A 128 -1.02 2.82 15.25
N LEU A 129 -1.54 2.91 16.48
CA LEU A 129 -2.95 3.23 16.71
C LEU A 129 -3.35 4.61 16.17
N GLU A 130 -2.49 5.62 16.35
CA GLU A 130 -2.71 6.97 15.82
C GLU A 130 -2.76 6.94 14.29
N VAL A 131 -1.73 6.36 13.67
CA VAL A 131 -1.62 6.22 12.21
C VAL A 131 -2.79 5.46 11.61
N ILE A 132 -3.23 4.36 12.22
CA ILE A 132 -4.40 3.59 11.75
C ILE A 132 -5.69 4.42 11.88
N THR A 133 -5.80 5.22 12.93
CA THR A 133 -6.97 6.09 13.14
C THR A 133 -6.99 7.20 12.08
N ASP A 134 -5.85 7.82 11.82
CA ASP A 134 -5.73 8.87 10.80
C ASP A 134 -6.02 8.33 9.40
N LEU A 135 -5.44 7.16 9.06
CA LEU A 135 -5.73 6.49 7.79
C LEU A 135 -7.23 6.17 7.66
N ARG A 136 -7.89 5.73 8.73
CA ARG A 136 -9.35 5.52 8.71
C ARG A 136 -10.10 6.81 8.43
N ASN A 137 -9.72 7.90 9.09
CA ASN A 137 -10.34 9.21 8.87
C ASN A 137 -10.15 9.67 7.42
N ILE A 138 -8.96 9.44 6.82
CA ILE A 138 -8.69 9.73 5.40
C ILE A 138 -9.57 8.87 4.48
N GLY A 139 -9.72 7.58 4.77
CA GLY A 139 -10.59 6.68 3.99
C GLY A 139 -12.08 7.01 4.06
N GLU A 140 -12.50 7.76 5.08
CA GLU A 140 -13.88 8.24 5.27
C GLU A 140 -14.04 9.73 4.85
N LEU A 141 -12.95 10.40 4.47
CA LEU A 141 -12.95 11.82 4.18
C LEU A 141 -13.66 12.09 2.85
N GLY A 142 -14.68 12.94 2.89
CA GLY A 142 -15.26 13.56 1.71
C GLY A 142 -14.68 14.94 1.47
N TYR A 143 -14.81 15.44 0.25
CA TYR A 143 -14.52 16.81 -0.13
C TYR A 143 -15.82 17.57 -0.39
N ASP A 144 -15.79 18.89 -0.23
CA ASP A 144 -16.86 19.76 -0.70
C ASP A 144 -16.58 20.15 -2.15
N GLU A 145 -17.50 19.82 -3.07
CA GLU A 145 -17.37 20.17 -4.49
C GLU A 145 -17.44 21.69 -4.73
N GLU A 146 -17.89 22.47 -3.73
CA GLU A 146 -17.94 23.93 -3.78
C GLU A 146 -16.63 24.60 -3.30
N GLU A 147 -15.69 23.82 -2.75
CA GLU A 147 -14.38 24.33 -2.31
C GLU A 147 -13.46 24.69 -3.49
N ASN A 148 -12.42 25.47 -3.17
CA ASN A 148 -11.41 25.85 -4.16
C ASN A 148 -10.60 24.62 -4.59
N GLN A 149 -10.66 24.29 -5.89
CA GLN A 149 -9.96 23.14 -6.46
C GLN A 149 -8.43 23.19 -6.22
N GLU A 150 -7.81 24.38 -6.26
CA GLU A 150 -6.37 24.53 -6.04
C GLU A 150 -6.01 24.20 -4.58
N GLU A 151 -6.83 24.62 -3.62
CA GLU A 151 -6.65 24.28 -2.20
C GLU A 151 -6.85 22.78 -1.95
N LEU A 152 -7.81 22.16 -2.66
CA LEU A 152 -8.02 20.71 -2.60
C LEU A 152 -6.85 19.93 -3.21
N GLU A 153 -6.24 20.43 -4.28
CA GLU A 153 -5.05 19.81 -4.89
C GLU A 153 -3.86 19.83 -3.93
N ASP A 154 -3.58 20.98 -3.29
CA ASP A 154 -2.52 21.10 -2.29
C ASP A 154 -2.77 20.15 -1.10
N ALA A 155 -4.00 20.15 -0.57
CA ALA A 155 -4.37 19.26 0.53
C ALA A 155 -4.25 17.78 0.15
N LEU A 156 -4.63 17.41 -1.06
CA LEU A 156 -4.53 16.03 -1.55
C LEU A 156 -3.07 15.58 -1.66
N GLU A 157 -2.15 16.45 -2.10
CA GLU A 157 -0.71 16.16 -2.14
C GLU A 157 -0.18 15.89 -0.73
N GLU A 158 -0.49 16.77 0.23
CA GLU A 158 -0.07 16.62 1.63
C GLU A 158 -0.57 15.32 2.25
N VAL A 159 -1.86 15.01 2.07
CA VAL A 159 -2.46 13.76 2.58
C VAL A 159 -1.85 12.54 1.91
N THR A 160 -1.58 12.61 0.61
CA THR A 160 -0.92 11.51 -0.13
C THR A 160 0.48 11.24 0.43
N GLU A 161 1.27 12.27 0.72
CA GLU A 161 2.58 12.12 1.35
C GLU A 161 2.48 11.56 2.77
N TYR A 162 1.51 12.01 3.57
CA TYR A 162 1.24 11.42 4.89
C TYR A 162 0.97 9.91 4.78
N VAL A 163 0.11 9.49 3.84
CA VAL A 163 -0.21 8.08 3.61
C VAL A 163 1.05 7.28 3.26
N LYS A 164 1.93 7.78 2.40
CA LYS A 164 3.20 7.09 2.07
C LYS A 164 4.08 6.89 3.30
N VAL A 165 4.19 7.89 4.17
CA VAL A 165 4.94 7.78 5.44
C VAL A 165 4.30 6.75 6.38
N SER A 166 2.97 6.77 6.50
CA SER A 166 2.23 5.79 7.31
C SER A 166 2.47 4.36 6.83
N VAL A 167 2.44 4.12 5.51
CA VAL A 167 2.68 2.82 4.89
C VAL A 167 4.09 2.31 5.20
N GLN A 168 5.10 3.18 5.10
CA GLN A 168 6.49 2.87 5.44
C GLN A 168 6.64 2.52 6.92
N LEU A 169 5.98 3.26 7.82
CA LEU A 169 5.98 2.94 9.25
C LEU A 169 5.37 1.55 9.53
N CYS A 170 4.25 1.20 8.88
CA CYS A 170 3.66 -0.13 8.98
C CYS A 170 4.64 -1.20 8.48
N TYR A 171 5.29 -0.98 7.32
CA TYR A 171 6.28 -1.90 6.77
C TYR A 171 7.45 -2.12 7.75
N ILE A 172 8.04 -1.05 8.29
CA ILE A 172 9.14 -1.13 9.26
C ILE A 172 8.71 -1.88 10.52
N THR A 173 7.47 -1.70 10.96
CA THR A 173 6.97 -2.28 12.22
C THR A 173 6.81 -3.80 12.14
N PHE A 174 6.32 -4.30 11.01
CA PHE A 174 5.97 -5.72 10.85
C PHE A 174 6.97 -6.53 10.01
N VAL A 175 7.69 -5.88 9.10
CA VAL A 175 8.53 -6.54 8.10
C VAL A 175 10.02 -6.35 8.41
N THR A 176 10.43 -5.17 8.86
CA THR A 176 11.83 -4.92 9.22
C THR A 176 12.11 -5.45 10.63
N PRO A 177 13.22 -6.19 10.86
CA PRO A 177 13.55 -6.66 12.20
C PRO A 177 13.75 -5.50 13.17
N LYS A 178 13.06 -5.52 14.33
CA LYS A 178 13.41 -4.68 15.48
C LYS A 178 14.80 -5.10 15.99
N GLY A 179 15.87 -4.51 15.43
CA GLY A 179 17.22 -4.68 15.96
C GLY A 179 18.35 -4.67 14.93
N LYS A 180 18.84 -3.48 14.58
CA LYS A 180 20.28 -3.21 14.60
C LYS A 180 20.56 -2.21 15.73
N GLU A 181 20.26 -2.60 16.97
CA GLU A 181 21.09 -2.10 18.07
C GLU A 181 22.40 -2.88 17.94
N SER A 182 23.42 -2.21 17.42
CA SER A 182 24.79 -2.67 17.45
C SER A 182 25.16 -3.02 18.89
N ASN A 183 25.27 -4.32 19.17
CA ASN A 183 26.01 -4.82 20.33
C ASN A 183 27.49 -4.40 20.18
N GLU A 184 27.81 -3.16 20.53
CA GLU A 184 29.17 -2.69 20.83
C GLU A 184 29.49 -2.91 22.32
N GLN A 185 29.16 -4.10 22.84
CA GLN A 185 29.63 -4.57 24.14
C GLN A 185 30.06 -6.03 24.02
N ASP A 186 31.11 -6.32 23.26
CA ASP A 186 31.89 -7.54 23.51
C ASP A 186 33.38 -7.47 23.15
N ASP A 187 33.93 -6.29 22.82
CA ASP A 187 35.36 -6.19 22.42
C ASP A 187 36.28 -5.52 23.46
N GLN A 188 35.92 -5.60 24.75
CA GLN A 188 36.82 -5.21 25.85
C GLN A 188 37.04 -6.27 26.92
N ARG A 189 36.64 -7.52 26.68
CA ARG A 189 37.07 -8.66 27.51
C ARG A 189 37.78 -9.69 26.67
N ILE A 190 38.98 -9.35 26.20
CA ILE A 190 40.15 -10.24 26.09
C ILE A 190 41.30 -9.33 25.63
N LEU A 191 42.20 -8.97 26.56
CA LEU A 191 43.66 -9.02 26.40
C LEU A 191 44.35 -8.38 27.61
N HIS A 192 45.02 -9.25 28.37
CA HIS A 192 46.05 -9.05 29.40
C HIS A 192 45.68 -8.50 30.78
#